data_AF-A0A0G0KM45-F1
#
_entry.id   AF-A0A0G0KM45-F1
#
_cell.length_a   1.000
_cell.length_b   1.000
_cell.length_c   1.000
_cell.angle_alpha   90.00
_cell.angle_beta   90.00
_cell.angle_gamma   90.00
#
_symmetry.space_group_name_H-M   'P 1'
#
loop_
_entity.id
_entity.type
_entity.pdbx_description
1 polymer ?
#
loop_
_entity_poly.entity_id
_entity_poly.type
_entity_poly.pdbx_seq_one_letter_code
_entity_poly.pdbx_strand_id
1 'polypeptide(L)' 'MSIVKKSGNSYMYEEEKLGVGRETAKQYLRENPKLVEKIRKAIIEKSDLAKKNAE' A
#
# COMPACT_ATOMS: atom_id res chain seq x y z
N MET A 1 -7.20 5.49 7.59
CA MET A 1 -5.87 5.92 7.08
C MET A 1 -5.33 4.88 6.08
N SER A 2 -5.58 5.06 4.79
CA SER A 2 -5.17 4.09 3.75
C SER A 2 -3.66 4.11 3.53
N ILE A 3 -3.02 2.94 3.48
CA ILE A 3 -1.59 2.77 3.21
C ILE A 3 -1.25 3.12 1.76
N VAL A 4 -2.11 2.71 0.83
CA VAL A 4 -2.04 3.10 -0.58
C VAL A 4 -2.83 4.40 -0.77
N LYS A 5 -2.16 5.42 -1.31
CA LYS A 5 -2.76 6.71 -1.68
C LYS A 5 -3.23 6.66 -3.12
N LYS A 6 -4.28 7.43 -3.42
CA LYS A 6 -4.79 7.64 -4.77
C LYS A 6 -4.68 9.12 -5.10
N SER A 7 -3.95 9.45 -6.17
CA SER A 7 -3.88 10.81 -6.72
C SER A 7 -4.48 10.81 -8.12
N GLY A 8 -5.68 11.37 -8.25
CA GLY A 8 -6.47 11.28 -9.48
C GLY A 8 -6.76 9.83 -9.83
N ASN A 9 -6.42 9.39 -11.04
CA ASN A 9 -6.56 7.99 -11.44
C ASN A 9 -5.33 7.12 -11.08
N SER A 10 -4.30 7.68 -10.45
CA SER A 10 -3.07 6.94 -10.13
C SER A 10 -3.08 6.41 -8.70
N TYR A 11 -2.59 5.19 -8.52
CA TYR A 11 -2.33 4.57 -7.22
C TYR A 11 -0.85 4.70 -6.87
N MET A 12 -0.56 5.09 -5.64
CA MET A 12 0.78 5.28 -5.12
C MET A 12 0.90 4.66 -3.72
N TYR A 13 2.02 4.02 -3.44
CA TYR A 13 2.38 3.53 -2.13
C TYR A 13 3.66 4.24 -1.71
N GLU A 14 3.60 5.01 -0.62
CA GLU A 14 4.69 5.92 -0.22
C GLU A 14 5.06 6.87 -1.37
N GLU A 15 6.23 6.69 -1.99
CA GLU A 15 6.73 7.44 -3.14
C GLU A 15 6.72 6.61 -4.44
N GLU A 16 6.30 5.34 -4.36
CA GLU A 16 6.30 4.42 -5.49
C GLU A 16 4.95 4.42 -6.22
N LYS A 17 4.99 4.64 -7.54
CA LYS A 17 3.80 4.64 -8.39
C LYS A 17 3.42 3.21 -8.75
N LEU A 18 2.31 2.74 -8.18
CA LEU A 18 1.75 1.42 -8.48
C LEU A 18 1.13 1.37 -9.88
N GLY A 19 0.64 2.50 -10.39
CA GLY A 19 0.13 2.61 -11.75
C GLY A 19 -1.15 3.45 -11.86
N VAL A 20 -1.63 3.60 -13.09
CA VAL A 20 -2.86 4.34 -13.39
C VAL A 20 -4.01 3.35 -13.51
N GLY A 21 -5.02 3.49 -12.66
CA GLY A 21 -6.15 2.56 -12.56
C GLY A 21 -5.87 1.32 -11.71
N ARG A 22 -6.94 0.62 -11.33
CA ARG A 22 -6.85 -0.57 -10.46
C ARG A 22 -6.14 -1.73 -11.12
N GLU A 23 -6.34 -1.93 -12.42
CA GLU A 23 -5.79 -3.08 -13.14
C GLU A 23 -4.27 -2.99 -13.25
N THR A 24 -3.76 -1.84 -13.69
CA THR A 24 -2.31 -1.55 -13.72
C THR A 24 -1.68 -1.70 -12.35
N ALA A 25 -2.31 -1.16 -11.30
CA ALA A 25 -1.81 -1.30 -9.93
C ALA A 25 -1.76 -2.76 -9.46
N LYS A 26 -2.77 -3.57 -9.79
CA LYS A 26 -2.76 -5.01 -9.47
C LYS A 26 -1.65 -5.74 -10.21
N GLN A 27 -1.47 -5.44 -11.49
CA GLN A 27 -0.44 -6.06 -12.32
C GLN A 27 0.96 -5.72 -11.77
N TYR A 28 1.22 -4.45 -11.49
CA TYR A 28 2.47 -4.00 -10.88
C TYR A 28 2.77 -4.72 -9.55
N LEU A 29 1.76 -4.88 -8.69
CA LEU A 29 1.92 -5.62 -7.43
C LEU A 29 2.22 -7.11 -7.65
N ARG A 30 1.63 -7.75 -8.67
CA ARG A 30 1.93 -9.15 -9.00
C ARG A 30 3.36 -9.33 -9.50
N GLU A 31 3.85 -8.38 -10.29
CA GLU A 31 5.22 -8.40 -10.82
C GLU A 31 6.27 -8.03 -9.77
N ASN A 32 5.86 -7.36 -8.69
CA ASN A 32 6.74 -6.89 -7.62
C ASN A 32 6.38 -7.54 -6.27
N PRO A 33 6.66 -8.84 -6.06
CA PRO A 33 6.33 -9.54 -4.81
C PRO A 33 7.01 -8.93 -3.57
N LYS A 34 8.23 -8.40 -3.74
CA LYS A 34 8.95 -7.68 -2.67
C LYS A 34 8.17 -6.45 -2.16
N LEU A 35 7.48 -5.76 -3.07
CA LEU A 35 6.65 -4.61 -2.71
C LEU A 35 5.40 -5.04 -1.96
N VAL A 36 4.78 -6.15 -2.37
CA VAL A 36 3.63 -6.73 -1.66
C VAL A 36 3.99 -7.07 -0.22
N GLU A 37 5.17 -7.66 0.02
CA GLU A 37 5.64 -7.94 1.38
C GLU A 37 5.83 -6.66 2.20
N LYS A 38 6.39 -5.60 1.63
CA LYS A 38 6.52 -4.29 2.30
C LYS A 38 5.16 -3.72 2.66
N ILE A 39 4.22 -3.67 1.72
CA ILE A 39 2.87 -3.16 1.93
C ILE A 39 2.16 -3.96 3.03
N ARG A 40 2.30 -5.30 3.02
CA ARG A 40 1.71 -6.17 4.03
C ARG A 40 2.26 -5.88 5.43
N LYS A 41 3.58 -5.73 5.57
CA LYS A 41 4.20 -5.34 6.84
C LYS A 41 3.70 -3.98 7.32
N ALA A 42 3.69 -2.97 6.45
CA ALA A 42 3.18 -1.64 6.79
C ALA A 42 1.71 -1.64 7.24
N ILE A 43 0.85 -2.47 6.65
CA ILE A 43 -0.55 -2.65 7.09
C ILE A 43 -0.61 -3.24 8.50
N ILE A 44 0.16 -4.30 8.75
CA ILE A 44 0.19 -4.98 10.05
C ILE A 44 0.73 -4.05 11.13
N GLU A 45 1.88 -3.41 10.89
CA GLU A 45 2.52 -2.48 11.83
C GLU A 45 1.59 -1.32 12.18
N LYS A 46 0.91 -0.75 11.19
CA LYS A 46 -0.06 0.32 11.44
C LYS A 46 -1.29 -0.16 12.21
N SER A 47 -1.73 -1.39 11.96
CA SER A 47 -2.84 -1.99 12.71
C SER A 47 -2.43 -2.31 14.15
N ASP A 48 -1.18 -2.69 14.39
CA ASP A 48 -0.63 -2.98 15.72
C ASP A 48 -0.41 -1.67 16.51
N LEU A 49 0.19 -0.66 15.88
CA LEU A 49 0.31 0.69 16.45
C LEU A 49 -1.05 1.26 16.85
N ALA A 50 -2.08 1.05 16.04
CA ALA A 50 -3.43 1.52 16.36
C ALA A 50 -3.99 0.87 17.64
N LYS A 51 -3.59 -0.37 17.97
CA LYS A 51 -3.97 -1.02 19.24
C LYS A 51 -3.15 -0.47 20.40
N LYS A 52 -1.83 -0.33 20.21
CA LYS A 52 -0.89 0.09 21.25
C LYS A 52 -1.07 1.54 21.74
N ASN A 53 -1.68 2.41 20.93
CA ASN A 53 -1.98 3.81 21.30
C ASN A 53 -3.38 3.99 21.92
N ALA A 54 -4.17 2.92 22.02
CA ALA A 54 -5.51 2.94 22.62
C ALA A 54 -5.54 2.38 24.06
N GLU A 55 -4.39 1.91 24.57
CA GLU A 55 -4.16 1.47 25.94
C GLU A 55 -3.47 2.55 26.78
#